data_AF-A0A8J1XFQ6-F1
#
_entry.id   AF-A0A8J1XFQ6-F1
#
_cell.length_a   1.000
_cell.length_b   1.000
_cell.length_c   1.000
_cell.angle_alpha   90.00
_cell.angle_beta   90.00
_cell.angle_gamma   90.00
#
_symmetry.space_group_name_H-M   'P 1'
#
loop_
_entity.id
_entity.type
_entity.pdbx_description
1 polymer ?
#
loop_
_entity_poly.entity_id
_entity_poly.type
_entity_poly.pdbx_seq_one_letter_code
_entity_poly.pdbx_strand_id
1 'polypeptide(L)'
;MMVSLAKIQCLLAFCLVTTRADLDNVCLMNIGRQIGDDIQSLAIQLGLSNADIENIKQQHVTGNWGFQVLNKWKQRRDKHEDIQQLLAEALRKIERVDLAQQVLDCQSETFSDEGMTGAKRSHIEGNKFPLIAGIVIAGLVLVMVSIAVNLWMRERVGVSRGDSDALDPVLLEKIGKKIGSKVQSLAVHLGQRDNIENIKAGDPHNAGNWGYKILESWQQATEVPNQKEALIKILKDIGRNDLAGEVETYTPS
;
A
#
# COMPACT_ATOMS: atom_id res chain seq x y z
N MET A 1 -29.89 23.38 -5.41
CA MET A 1 -29.29 23.28 -6.76
C MET A 1 -29.10 21.80 -7.06
N MET A 2 -29.70 21.29 -8.14
CA MET A 2 -29.70 19.87 -8.50
C MET A 2 -28.30 19.44 -8.93
N VAL A 3 -27.58 18.75 -8.04
CA VAL A 3 -26.38 18.02 -8.42
C VAL A 3 -26.83 16.91 -9.38
N SER A 4 -26.44 17.05 -10.65
CA SER A 4 -26.82 16.14 -11.73
C SER A 4 -26.51 14.70 -11.34
N LEU A 5 -27.53 13.82 -11.45
CA LEU A 5 -27.43 12.38 -11.22
C LEU A 5 -26.25 11.75 -11.98
N ALA A 6 -25.89 12.32 -13.13
CA ALA A 6 -24.74 11.88 -13.93
C ALA A 6 -23.38 12.08 -13.23
N LYS A 7 -23.23 13.10 -12.38
CA LYS A 7 -22.00 13.32 -11.59
C LYS A 7 -21.88 12.30 -10.46
N ILE A 8 -23.00 11.93 -9.83
CA ILE A 8 -23.05 10.88 -8.80
C ILE A 8 -22.76 9.52 -9.43
N GLN A 9 -23.29 9.26 -10.64
CA GLN A 9 -23.03 8.02 -11.38
C GLN A 9 -21.57 7.91 -11.85
N CYS A 10 -20.93 9.01 -12.25
CA CYS A 10 -19.49 9.06 -12.50
C CYS A 10 -18.65 8.86 -11.23
N LEU A 11 -19.05 9.45 -10.09
CA LEU A 11 -18.35 9.26 -8.83
C LEU A 11 -18.51 7.83 -8.29
N LEU A 12 -19.67 7.21 -8.49
CA LEU A 12 -19.87 5.80 -8.14
C LEU A 12 -19.09 4.86 -9.08
N ALA A 13 -18.97 5.17 -10.37
CA ALA A 13 -18.10 4.42 -11.28
C ALA A 13 -16.61 4.62 -10.97
N PHE A 14 -16.21 5.79 -10.46
CA PHE A 14 -14.85 6.10 -10.04
C PHE A 14 -14.51 5.54 -8.65
N CYS A 15 -15.49 5.42 -7.74
CA CYS A 15 -15.36 4.74 -6.44
C CYS A 15 -15.53 3.22 -6.54
N LEU A 16 -16.20 2.71 -7.59
CA LEU A 16 -16.19 1.30 -7.99
C LEU A 16 -14.97 0.94 -8.86
N VAL A 17 -13.97 1.84 -8.97
CA VAL A 17 -12.59 1.38 -9.03
C VAL A 17 -12.36 0.68 -7.70
N THR A 18 -12.74 -0.60 -7.69
CA THR A 18 -12.36 -1.57 -6.69
C THR A 18 -10.93 -1.25 -6.34
N THR A 19 -10.66 -0.99 -5.06
CA THR A 19 -9.32 -1.18 -4.52
C THR A 19 -8.98 -2.62 -4.84
N ARG A 20 -8.40 -2.84 -6.02
CA ARG A 20 -8.03 -4.13 -6.53
C ARG A 20 -6.92 -4.54 -5.58
N ALA A 21 -7.29 -5.39 -4.64
CA ALA A 21 -6.46 -5.70 -3.52
C ALA A 21 -5.18 -6.28 -4.07
N ASP A 22 -4.09 -5.55 -3.86
CA ASP A 22 -2.79 -5.96 -4.32
C ASP A 22 -2.46 -7.28 -3.63
N LEU A 23 -1.96 -8.24 -4.39
CA LEU A 23 -1.62 -9.55 -3.84
C LEU A 23 -0.45 -9.37 -2.88
N ASP A 24 -0.69 -9.54 -1.58
CA ASP A 24 0.30 -9.25 -0.55
C ASP A 24 1.54 -10.14 -0.69
N ASN A 25 2.70 -9.56 -0.33
CA ASN A 25 3.98 -10.22 -0.39
C ASN A 25 4.04 -11.46 0.52
N VAL A 26 3.30 -11.49 1.63
CA VAL A 26 3.22 -12.66 2.51
C VAL A 26 2.54 -13.82 1.79
N CYS A 27 1.43 -13.56 1.09
CA CYS A 27 0.74 -14.56 0.28
C CYS A 27 1.67 -15.11 -0.82
N LEU A 28 2.32 -14.21 -1.57
CA LEU A 28 3.29 -14.58 -2.60
C LEU A 28 4.45 -15.41 -2.06
N MET A 29 4.96 -15.08 -0.88
CA MET A 29 6.05 -15.83 -0.26
C MET A 29 5.61 -17.24 0.14
N ASN A 30 4.40 -17.37 0.67
CA ASN A 30 3.83 -18.67 1.05
C ASN A 30 3.61 -19.55 -0.18
N ILE A 31 3.00 -19.02 -1.24
CA ILE A 31 2.80 -19.74 -2.51
C ILE A 31 4.15 -20.14 -3.10
N GLY A 32 5.11 -19.21 -3.18
CA GLY A 32 6.45 -19.46 -3.69
C GLY A 32 7.21 -20.55 -2.93
N ARG A 33 6.90 -20.74 -1.64
CA ARG A 33 7.46 -21.82 -0.83
C ARG A 33 6.75 -23.16 -1.09
N GLN A 34 5.42 -23.16 -1.21
CA GLN A 34 4.62 -24.39 -1.35
C GLN A 34 4.61 -24.97 -2.76
N ILE A 35 4.89 -24.15 -3.77
CA ILE A 35 4.90 -24.60 -5.15
C ILE A 35 6.08 -25.52 -5.48
N GLY A 36 7.21 -25.39 -4.76
CA GLY A 36 8.36 -26.27 -4.90
C GLY A 36 8.90 -26.29 -6.33
N ASP A 37 9.01 -27.47 -6.93
CA ASP A 37 9.62 -27.69 -8.24
C ASP A 37 8.75 -27.22 -9.42
N ASP A 38 7.43 -27.08 -9.23
CA ASP A 38 6.49 -26.68 -10.29
C ASP A 38 6.61 -25.21 -10.69
N ILE A 39 7.36 -24.42 -9.92
CA ILE A 39 7.50 -22.99 -10.12
C ILE A 39 8.08 -22.61 -11.48
N GLN A 40 8.91 -23.47 -12.09
CA GLN A 40 9.42 -23.23 -13.43
C GLN A 40 8.29 -23.32 -14.46
N SER A 41 7.43 -24.33 -14.35
CA SER A 41 6.24 -24.48 -15.18
C SER A 41 5.29 -23.30 -15.00
N LEU A 42 5.10 -22.85 -13.75
CA LEU A 42 4.31 -21.65 -13.46
C LEU A 42 4.92 -20.41 -14.10
N ALA A 43 6.22 -20.18 -13.96
CA ALA A 43 6.90 -19.02 -14.54
C ALA A 43 6.68 -18.91 -16.05
N ILE A 44 6.73 -20.04 -16.75
CA ILE A 44 6.46 -20.13 -18.19
C ILE A 44 5.00 -19.78 -18.50
N GLN A 45 4.03 -20.33 -17.74
CA GLN A 45 2.61 -19.99 -17.89
C GLN A 45 2.32 -18.51 -17.63
N LEU A 46 3.08 -17.90 -16.72
CA LEU A 46 3.01 -16.49 -16.39
C LEU A 46 3.70 -15.58 -17.44
N GLY A 47 4.33 -16.16 -18.46
CA GLY A 47 4.96 -15.46 -19.57
C GLY A 47 6.39 -14.99 -19.30
N LEU A 48 7.07 -15.53 -18.28
CA LEU A 48 8.49 -15.26 -18.06
C LEU A 48 9.34 -16.06 -19.06
N SER A 49 10.38 -15.41 -19.60
CA SER A 49 11.31 -16.07 -20.51
C SER A 49 12.25 -17.02 -19.76
N ASN A 50 12.78 -18.05 -20.44
CA ASN A 50 13.80 -18.92 -19.85
C ASN A 50 15.03 -18.14 -19.37
N ALA A 51 15.41 -17.07 -20.07
CA ALA A 51 16.49 -16.18 -19.66
C ALA A 51 16.19 -15.45 -18.34
N ASP A 52 14.93 -15.03 -18.13
CA ASP A 52 14.51 -14.43 -16.86
C ASP A 52 14.57 -15.41 -15.71
N ILE A 53 14.11 -16.65 -15.93
CA ILE A 53 14.10 -17.71 -14.94
C ILE A 53 15.53 -18.06 -14.53
N GLU A 54 16.42 -18.21 -15.50
CA GLU A 54 17.82 -18.54 -15.25
C GLU A 54 18.54 -17.41 -14.49
N ASN A 55 18.30 -16.15 -14.86
CA ASN A 55 18.85 -15.02 -14.14
C ASN A 55 18.38 -14.97 -12.68
N ILE A 56 17.09 -15.25 -12.41
CA ILE A 56 16.56 -15.32 -11.05
C ILE A 56 17.24 -16.45 -10.25
N LYS A 57 17.42 -17.63 -10.86
CA LYS A 57 18.09 -18.78 -10.22
C LYS A 57 19.53 -18.44 -9.84
N GLN A 58 20.28 -17.79 -10.74
CA GLN A 58 21.67 -17.41 -10.50
C GLN A 58 21.83 -16.35 -9.40
N GLN A 59 20.89 -15.40 -9.31
CA GLN A 59 20.94 -14.34 -8.29
C GLN A 59 20.49 -14.81 -6.90
N HIS A 60 19.71 -15.89 -6.81
CA HIS A 60 19.03 -16.31 -5.58
C HIS A 60 19.22 -17.80 -5.26
N VAL A 61 20.46 -18.28 -5.34
CA VAL A 61 20.85 -19.68 -5.12
C VAL A 61 20.42 -20.24 -3.75
N THR A 62 20.29 -19.38 -2.73
CA THR A 62 19.96 -19.78 -1.34
C THR A 62 18.60 -19.27 -0.83
N GLY A 63 17.81 -18.62 -1.68
CA GLY A 63 16.54 -17.99 -1.30
C GLY A 63 15.32 -18.75 -1.81
N ASN A 64 14.14 -18.34 -1.31
CA ASN A 64 12.84 -18.75 -1.88
C ASN A 64 12.70 -18.14 -3.29
N TRP A 65 13.32 -18.77 -4.27
CA TRP A 65 13.35 -18.28 -5.64
C TRP A 65 11.95 -18.24 -6.27
N GLY A 66 11.00 -19.03 -5.76
CA GLY A 66 9.61 -18.96 -6.17
C GLY A 66 8.93 -17.64 -5.79
N PHE A 67 9.24 -17.09 -4.61
CA PHE A 67 8.81 -15.72 -4.30
C PHE A 67 9.37 -14.71 -5.32
N GLN A 68 10.63 -14.86 -5.71
CA GLN A 68 11.27 -13.92 -6.66
C GLN A 68 10.70 -14.03 -8.07
N VAL A 69 10.38 -15.22 -8.54
CA VAL A 69 9.65 -15.46 -9.80
C VAL A 69 8.31 -14.72 -9.76
N LEU A 70 7.54 -14.93 -8.71
CA LEU A 70 6.20 -14.34 -8.57
C LEU A 70 6.26 -12.82 -8.41
N ASN A 71 7.22 -12.30 -7.63
CA ASN A 71 7.42 -10.88 -7.44
C ASN A 71 7.86 -10.20 -8.75
N LYS A 72 8.81 -10.80 -9.49
CA LYS A 72 9.24 -10.27 -10.79
C LYS A 72 8.11 -10.29 -11.82
N TRP A 73 7.28 -11.34 -11.81
CA TRP A 73 6.08 -11.38 -12.64
C TRP A 73 5.09 -10.27 -12.26
N LYS A 74 4.78 -10.11 -10.97
CA LYS A 74 3.91 -9.05 -10.46
C LYS A 74 4.39 -7.65 -10.86
N GLN A 75 5.70 -7.38 -10.77
CA GLN A 75 6.31 -6.11 -11.14
C GLN A 75 6.19 -5.76 -12.64
N ARG A 76 6.01 -6.75 -13.51
CA ARG A 76 5.86 -6.54 -14.96
C ARG A 76 4.44 -6.22 -15.41
N ARG A 77 3.46 -6.37 -14.52
CA ARG A 77 2.05 -6.12 -14.85
C ARG A 77 1.67 -4.68 -14.60
N ASP A 78 0.75 -4.19 -15.42
CA ASP A 78 0.13 -2.90 -15.20
C ASP A 78 -0.69 -2.94 -13.91
N LYS A 79 -0.71 -1.82 -13.18
CA LYS A 79 -1.48 -1.64 -11.92
C LYS A 79 -3.00 -1.85 -12.10
N HIS A 80 -3.46 -2.01 -13.35
CA HIS A 80 -4.84 -2.18 -13.73
C HIS A 80 -5.21 -3.65 -14.05
N GLU A 81 -4.32 -4.62 -13.90
CA GLU A 81 -4.64 -6.03 -14.12
C GLU A 81 -5.12 -6.73 -12.83
N ASP A 82 -5.94 -7.78 -13.00
CA ASP A 82 -6.38 -8.64 -11.90
C ASP A 82 -5.29 -9.66 -11.55
N ILE A 83 -4.25 -9.19 -10.87
CA ILE A 83 -3.06 -10.01 -10.57
C ILE A 83 -3.45 -11.30 -9.83
N GLN A 84 -4.43 -11.23 -8.92
CA GLN A 84 -4.89 -12.39 -8.18
C GLN A 84 -5.56 -13.43 -9.08
N GLN A 85 -6.51 -13.03 -9.93
CA GLN A 85 -7.17 -13.96 -10.85
C GLN A 85 -6.19 -14.56 -11.87
N LEU A 86 -5.28 -13.75 -12.41
CA LEU A 86 -4.28 -14.21 -13.38
C LEU A 86 -3.35 -15.27 -12.78
N LEU A 87 -2.91 -15.07 -11.53
CA LEU A 87 -2.08 -16.06 -10.84
C LEU A 87 -2.87 -17.35 -10.57
N ALA A 88 -4.11 -17.23 -10.09
CA ALA A 88 -4.97 -18.40 -9.84
C ALA A 88 -5.25 -19.20 -11.12
N GLU A 89 -5.47 -18.53 -12.27
CA GLU A 89 -5.65 -19.19 -13.55
C GLU A 89 -4.38 -19.93 -14.00
N ALA A 90 -3.21 -19.29 -13.88
CA ALA A 90 -1.94 -19.91 -14.22
C ALA A 90 -1.63 -21.14 -13.34
N LEU A 91 -1.95 -21.07 -12.05
CA LEU A 91 -1.82 -22.21 -11.13
C LEU A 91 -2.76 -23.37 -11.51
N ARG A 92 -3.99 -23.08 -11.94
CA ARG A 92 -4.90 -24.12 -12.46
C ARG A 92 -4.38 -24.78 -13.73
N LYS A 93 -3.71 -24.04 -14.61
CA LYS A 93 -3.09 -24.57 -15.84
C LYS A 93 -1.95 -25.55 -15.56
N ILE A 94 -1.28 -25.44 -14.41
CA ILE A 94 -0.26 -26.40 -13.96
C ILE A 94 -0.82 -27.39 -12.93
N GLU A 95 -2.14 -27.54 -12.86
CA GLU A 95 -2.85 -28.50 -11.99
C GLU A 95 -2.65 -28.25 -10.47
N ARG A 96 -2.10 -27.10 -10.07
CA ARG A 96 -1.97 -26.66 -8.66
C ARG A 96 -3.22 -25.94 -8.18
N VAL A 97 -4.34 -26.66 -8.20
CA VAL A 97 -5.66 -26.15 -7.80
C VAL A 97 -5.69 -25.79 -6.30
N ASP A 98 -4.92 -26.49 -5.49
CA ASP A 98 -4.68 -26.22 -4.06
C ASP A 98 -4.18 -24.78 -3.85
N LEU A 99 -3.11 -24.41 -4.57
CA LEU A 99 -2.52 -23.08 -4.49
C LEU A 99 -3.39 -22.02 -5.15
N ALA A 100 -4.10 -22.37 -6.22
CA ALA A 100 -5.03 -21.45 -6.87
C ALA A 100 -6.16 -21.01 -5.92
N GLN A 101 -6.67 -21.94 -5.10
CA GLN A 101 -7.67 -21.61 -4.09
C GLN A 101 -7.06 -20.74 -2.99
N GLN A 102 -5.86 -21.07 -2.53
CA GLN A 102 -5.14 -20.26 -1.54
C GLN A 102 -4.91 -18.81 -2.01
N VAL A 103 -4.55 -18.60 -3.28
CA VAL A 103 -4.42 -17.26 -3.88
C VAL A 103 -5.71 -16.46 -3.74
N LEU A 104 -6.86 -17.10 -3.96
CA LEU A 104 -8.17 -16.46 -3.87
C LEU A 104 -8.55 -16.15 -2.41
N ASP A 105 -8.15 -17.01 -1.48
CA ASP A 105 -8.47 -16.89 -0.06
C ASP A 105 -7.55 -15.93 0.71
N CYS A 106 -6.37 -15.62 0.18
CA CYS A 106 -5.36 -14.74 0.80
C CYS A 106 -5.83 -13.33 1.18
N GLN A 107 -7.01 -12.88 0.74
CA GLN A 107 -7.58 -11.57 1.10
C GLN A 107 -8.71 -11.65 2.15
N SER A 108 -9.09 -12.85 2.58
CA SER A 108 -10.18 -13.02 3.54
C SER A 108 -9.79 -12.79 5.01
N GLU A 109 -8.48 -12.74 5.32
CA GLU A 109 -7.98 -12.65 6.70
C GLU A 109 -7.49 -11.27 7.13
N THR A 110 -7.50 -10.26 6.26
CA THR A 110 -7.15 -8.88 6.64
C THR A 110 -8.35 -8.17 7.28
N PHE A 111 -8.82 -8.67 8.44
CA PHE A 111 -9.48 -7.97 9.56
C PHE A 111 -10.18 -9.03 10.44
N SER A 112 -9.41 -9.67 11.30
CA SER A 112 -9.93 -10.30 12.53
C SER A 112 -8.83 -10.24 13.58
N ASP A 113 -8.43 -9.02 13.92
CA ASP A 113 -7.70 -8.77 15.17
C ASP A 113 -8.74 -8.53 16.27
N GLU A 114 -9.39 -9.61 16.70
CA GLU A 114 -9.97 -9.69 18.04
C GLU A 114 -9.35 -10.86 18.79
N GLY A 115 -8.49 -10.47 19.73
CA GLY A 115 -8.08 -11.15 20.94
C GLY A 115 -8.59 -12.56 21.20
N MET A 116 -7.61 -13.44 21.43
CA MET A 116 -7.70 -14.63 22.28
C MET A 116 -8.82 -14.56 23.33
N THR A 117 -9.76 -15.50 23.28
CA THR A 117 -10.01 -16.38 24.43
C THR A 117 -10.31 -17.79 23.95
N GLY A 118 -9.58 -18.76 24.49
CA GLY A 118 -9.73 -20.16 24.16
C GLY A 118 -11.03 -20.73 24.69
N ALA A 119 -11.71 -21.52 23.86
CA ALA A 119 -12.71 -22.48 24.32
C ALA A 119 -12.73 -23.70 23.38
N LYS A 120 -12.40 -24.85 23.96
CA LYS A 120 -12.67 -26.18 23.39
C LYS A 120 -14.18 -26.32 23.12
N ARG A 121 -14.59 -26.76 21.92
CA ARG A 121 -15.61 -27.82 21.78
C ARG A 121 -15.80 -28.33 20.34
N SER A 122 -15.59 -29.64 20.24
CA SER A 122 -16.37 -30.67 19.51
C SER A 122 -17.00 -30.36 18.15
N HIS A 123 -16.52 -31.13 17.15
CA HIS A 123 -17.30 -32.04 16.29
C HIS A 123 -18.82 -31.79 16.23
N ILE A 124 -19.28 -31.25 15.10
CA ILE A 124 -20.64 -31.44 14.58
C ILE A 124 -20.55 -31.59 13.06
N GLU A 125 -20.96 -32.76 12.57
CA GLU A 125 -21.29 -33.01 11.16
C GLU A 125 -22.56 -32.26 10.75
N GLY A 126 -22.55 -31.78 9.50
CA GLY A 126 -23.76 -31.71 8.65
C GLY A 126 -24.72 -30.54 8.88
N ASN A 127 -24.61 -29.48 8.07
CA ASN A 127 -25.71 -29.05 7.21
C ASN A 127 -25.29 -28.00 6.17
N LYS A 128 -25.95 -28.06 5.02
CA LYS A 128 -25.74 -27.27 3.80
C LYS A 128 -26.19 -25.80 3.98
N PHE A 129 -25.41 -24.89 3.38
CA PHE A 129 -25.59 -23.45 3.05
C PHE A 129 -27.02 -22.85 3.07
N PRO A 130 -27.22 -21.53 3.32
CA PRO A 130 -26.37 -20.42 2.84
C PRO A 130 -26.15 -19.26 3.84
N LEU A 131 -24.91 -19.04 4.27
CA LEU A 131 -24.50 -17.91 5.13
C LEU A 131 -23.65 -16.86 4.39
N ILE A 132 -23.25 -17.12 3.14
CA ILE A 132 -22.32 -16.26 2.39
C ILE A 132 -22.98 -14.93 1.95
N ALA A 133 -24.30 -14.90 1.73
CA ALA A 133 -24.98 -13.67 1.29
C ALA A 133 -25.08 -12.58 2.38
N GLY A 134 -25.13 -12.96 3.66
CA GLY A 134 -25.25 -11.99 4.76
C GLY A 134 -23.96 -11.23 5.06
N ILE A 135 -22.80 -11.90 4.93
CA ILE A 135 -21.49 -11.31 5.25
C ILE A 135 -21.08 -10.26 4.21
N VAL A 136 -21.37 -10.51 2.92
CA VAL A 136 -21.05 -9.56 1.84
C VAL A 136 -21.84 -8.25 1.99
N ILE A 137 -23.10 -8.32 2.43
CA ILE A 137 -23.96 -7.14 2.63
C ILE A 137 -23.45 -6.29 3.81
N ALA A 138 -23.04 -6.92 4.90
CA ALA A 138 -22.49 -6.21 6.06
C ALA A 138 -21.18 -5.47 5.73
N GLY A 139 -20.29 -6.10 4.96
CA GLY A 139 -19.04 -5.47 4.51
C GLY A 139 -19.28 -4.25 3.62
N LEU A 140 -20.21 -4.33 2.67
CA LEU A 140 -20.58 -3.21 1.80
C LEU A 140 -21.16 -2.01 2.57
N VAL A 141 -21.99 -2.26 3.60
CA VAL A 141 -22.53 -1.19 4.45
C VAL A 141 -21.42 -0.48 5.21
N LEU A 142 -20.42 -1.21 5.71
CA LEU A 142 -19.31 -0.64 6.48
C LEU A 142 -18.41 0.24 5.61
N VAL A 143 -18.09 -0.20 4.38
CA VAL A 143 -17.33 0.60 3.41
C VAL A 143 -18.10 1.87 3.02
N MET A 144 -19.41 1.77 2.79
CA MET A 144 -20.25 2.92 2.45
C MET A 144 -20.34 3.91 3.61
N VAL A 145 -20.39 3.43 4.87
CA VAL A 145 -20.35 4.29 6.06
C VAL A 145 -18.98 4.96 6.19
N SER A 146 -17.87 4.26 5.98
CA SER A 146 -16.53 4.86 6.00
C SER A 146 -16.35 5.92 4.92
N ILE A 147 -16.83 5.67 3.69
CA ILE A 147 -16.80 6.66 2.60
C ILE A 147 -17.71 7.84 2.94
N ALA A 148 -18.90 7.61 3.48
CA ALA A 148 -19.82 8.67 3.88
C ALA A 148 -19.26 9.51 5.03
N VAL A 149 -18.58 8.90 6.02
CA VAL A 149 -17.90 9.61 7.10
C VAL A 149 -16.72 10.42 6.56
N ASN A 150 -15.92 9.88 5.65
CA ASN A 150 -14.82 10.64 5.02
C ASN A 150 -15.31 11.80 4.16
N LEU A 151 -16.39 11.62 3.39
CA LEU A 151 -17.00 12.69 2.60
C LEU A 151 -17.68 13.73 3.50
N TRP A 152 -18.35 13.29 4.56
CA TRP A 152 -18.99 14.17 5.54
C TRP A 152 -17.97 14.97 6.35
N MET A 153 -16.84 14.38 6.74
CA MET A 153 -15.71 15.08 7.34
C MET A 153 -15.14 16.11 6.36
N ARG A 154 -14.98 15.75 5.08
CA ARG A 154 -14.50 16.67 4.04
C ARG A 154 -15.45 17.84 3.76
N GLU A 155 -16.76 17.67 3.94
CA GLU A 155 -17.77 18.69 3.66
C GLU A 155 -18.14 19.53 4.90
N ARG A 156 -18.06 18.97 6.12
CA ARG A 156 -18.23 19.74 7.37
C ARG A 156 -17.00 20.52 7.78
N VAL A 157 -15.80 20.08 7.39
CA VAL A 157 -14.57 20.88 7.54
C VAL A 157 -14.40 21.80 6.32
N GLY A 158 -15.49 22.47 5.95
CA GLY A 158 -15.43 23.76 5.26
C GLY A 158 -14.87 24.86 6.16
N VAL A 159 -13.86 24.53 6.98
CA VAL A 159 -12.99 25.50 7.60
C VAL A 159 -12.20 26.06 6.44
N SER A 160 -12.47 27.32 6.14
CA SER A 160 -11.67 28.15 5.24
C SER A 160 -10.21 27.84 5.52
N ARG A 161 -9.58 27.11 4.61
CA ARG A 161 -8.19 26.64 4.68
C ARG A 161 -7.38 27.90 4.91
N GLY A 162 -6.98 28.14 6.15
CA GLY A 162 -6.08 29.23 6.44
C GLY A 162 -4.77 28.85 5.76
N ASP A 163 -4.57 29.33 4.54
CA ASP A 163 -3.34 29.14 3.74
C ASP A 163 -2.07 29.58 4.52
N SER A 164 -2.23 30.21 5.68
CA SER A 164 -1.20 30.67 6.59
C SER A 164 -0.27 29.59 7.14
N ASP A 165 -0.73 28.34 7.33
CA ASP A 165 0.05 27.35 8.09
C ASP A 165 0.67 26.24 7.22
N ALA A 166 0.33 26.22 5.93
CA ALA A 166 0.94 25.32 4.98
C ALA A 166 2.39 25.75 4.73
N LEU A 167 3.32 24.80 4.85
CA LEU A 167 4.71 25.03 4.45
C LEU A 167 4.79 25.25 2.94
N ASP A 168 5.59 26.25 2.54
CA ASP A 168 5.84 26.56 1.14
C ASP A 168 6.53 25.37 0.43
N PRO A 169 6.05 24.93 -0.74
CA PRO A 169 6.67 23.84 -1.50
C PRO A 169 8.15 24.06 -1.82
N VAL A 170 8.57 25.30 -2.07
CA VAL A 170 9.97 25.67 -2.34
C VAL A 170 10.85 25.44 -1.12
N LEU A 171 10.34 25.75 0.07
CA LEU A 171 11.01 25.46 1.33
C LEU A 171 11.17 23.95 1.51
N LEU A 172 10.10 23.17 1.28
CA LEU A 172 10.14 21.71 1.40
C LEU A 172 11.13 21.08 0.43
N GLU A 173 11.18 21.55 -0.82
CA GLU A 173 12.12 21.04 -1.82
C GLU A 173 13.57 21.31 -1.41
N LYS A 174 13.84 22.52 -0.90
CA LYS A 174 15.17 22.90 -0.42
C LYS A 174 15.62 22.04 0.76
N ILE A 175 14.75 21.82 1.75
CA ILE A 175 15.01 20.96 2.91
C ILE A 175 15.20 19.52 2.45
N GLY A 176 14.31 19.03 1.58
CA GLY A 176 14.34 17.68 1.03
C GLY A 176 15.66 17.35 0.33
N LYS A 177 16.19 18.28 -0.47
CA LYS A 177 17.50 18.13 -1.12
C LYS A 177 18.66 18.15 -0.13
N LYS A 178 18.58 18.97 0.92
CA LYS A 178 19.65 19.10 1.93
C LYS A 178 19.64 18.02 3.01
N ILE A 179 18.53 17.29 3.20
CA ILE A 179 18.38 16.29 4.27
C ILE A 179 19.42 15.15 4.13
N GLY A 180 19.78 14.79 2.90
CA GLY A 180 20.79 13.79 2.57
C GLY A 180 20.52 12.42 3.23
N SER A 181 21.55 11.85 3.85
CA SER A 181 21.49 10.52 4.48
C SER A 181 20.54 10.43 5.68
N LYS A 182 20.07 11.56 6.23
CA LYS A 182 19.14 11.60 7.37
C LYS A 182 17.66 11.42 6.98
N VAL A 183 17.37 11.23 5.69
CA VAL A 183 16.00 11.06 5.18
C VAL A 183 15.23 9.91 5.84
N GLN A 184 15.89 8.82 6.20
CA GLN A 184 15.27 7.70 6.93
C GLN A 184 14.89 8.08 8.36
N SER A 185 15.78 8.77 9.07
CA SER A 185 15.49 9.26 10.42
C SER A 185 14.32 10.24 10.40
N LEU A 186 14.28 11.13 9.40
CA LEU A 186 13.17 12.05 9.17
C LEU A 186 11.85 11.29 8.95
N ALA A 187 11.82 10.31 8.04
CA ALA A 187 10.63 9.51 7.76
C ALA A 187 10.09 8.80 9.01
N VAL A 188 10.97 8.24 9.86
CA VAL A 188 10.58 7.58 11.10
C VAL A 188 9.92 8.57 12.08
N HIS A 189 10.49 9.76 12.26
CA HIS A 189 9.92 10.77 13.15
C HIS A 189 8.59 11.34 12.64
N LEU A 190 8.40 11.38 11.32
CA LEU A 190 7.14 11.80 10.70
C LEU A 190 6.07 10.68 10.68
N GLY A 191 6.37 9.48 11.18
CA GLY A 191 5.47 8.33 11.09
C GLY A 191 5.29 7.77 9.66
N GLN A 192 6.22 8.08 8.76
CA GLN A 192 6.19 7.77 7.32
C GLN A 192 7.17 6.63 6.95
N ARG A 193 7.38 5.67 7.87
CA ARG A 193 8.37 4.59 7.69
C ARG A 193 8.09 3.72 6.47
N ASP A 194 6.84 3.33 6.26
CA ASP A 194 6.49 2.46 5.13
C ASP A 194 6.49 3.25 3.81
N ASN A 195 6.16 4.54 3.88
CA ASN A 195 6.13 5.42 2.73
C ASN A 195 7.54 5.65 2.14
N ILE A 196 8.57 5.80 2.97
CA ILE A 196 9.94 5.95 2.45
C ILE A 196 10.43 4.70 1.69
N GLU A 197 10.02 3.50 2.08
CA GLU A 197 10.38 2.28 1.34
C GLU A 197 9.73 2.24 -0.04
N ASN A 198 8.45 2.62 -0.12
CA ASN A 198 7.73 2.76 -1.39
C ASN A 198 8.36 3.83 -2.30
N ILE A 199 8.73 4.99 -1.73
CA ILE A 199 9.39 6.08 -2.47
C ILE A 199 10.76 5.62 -3.01
N LYS A 200 11.54 4.90 -2.20
CA LYS A 200 12.84 4.36 -2.61
C LYS A 200 12.71 3.30 -3.71
N ALA A 201 11.71 2.43 -3.60
CA ALA A 201 11.45 1.41 -4.62
C ALA A 201 11.07 2.04 -5.97
N GLY A 202 10.33 3.14 -5.96
CA GLY A 202 9.92 3.85 -7.17
C GLY A 202 11.00 4.70 -7.83
N ASP A 203 12.00 5.19 -7.07
CA ASP A 203 13.06 6.06 -7.59
C ASP A 203 14.39 5.86 -6.84
N PRO A 204 15.09 4.73 -7.03
CA PRO A 204 16.25 4.34 -6.21
C PRO A 204 17.49 5.25 -6.39
N HIS A 205 17.55 6.04 -7.46
CA HIS A 205 18.72 6.85 -7.80
C HIS A 205 18.61 8.32 -7.39
N ASN A 206 17.46 8.76 -6.88
CA ASN A 206 17.19 10.17 -6.59
C ASN A 206 16.99 10.45 -5.10
N ALA A 207 18.05 10.21 -4.32
CA ALA A 207 18.02 10.41 -2.86
C ALA A 207 17.63 11.84 -2.44
N GLY A 208 17.95 12.86 -3.26
CA GLY A 208 17.57 14.25 -3.00
C GLY A 208 16.07 14.51 -3.13
N ASN A 209 15.35 13.71 -3.91
CA ASN A 209 13.90 13.84 -4.10
C ASN A 209 13.09 13.08 -3.05
N TRP A 210 13.69 12.11 -2.37
CA TRP A 210 12.99 11.35 -1.31
C TRP A 210 12.59 12.25 -0.15
N GLY A 211 13.49 13.15 0.29
CA GLY A 211 13.20 14.08 1.38
C GLY A 211 12.01 14.99 1.08
N TYR A 212 11.94 15.51 -0.15
CA TYR A 212 10.82 16.34 -0.59
C TYR A 212 9.50 15.56 -0.57
N LYS A 213 9.45 14.39 -1.22
CA LYS A 213 8.24 13.56 -1.30
C LYS A 213 7.70 13.15 0.07
N ILE A 214 8.60 12.85 1.02
CA ILE A 214 8.22 12.51 2.40
C ILE A 214 7.60 13.72 3.10
N LEU A 215 8.22 14.90 2.97
CA LEU A 215 7.72 16.13 3.58
C LEU A 215 6.38 16.56 2.98
N GLU A 216 6.24 16.47 1.66
CA GLU A 216 4.99 16.74 0.95
C GLU A 216 3.88 15.78 1.39
N SER A 217 4.17 14.47 1.45
CA SER A 217 3.21 13.48 1.92
C SER A 217 2.85 13.68 3.39
N TRP A 218 3.80 14.06 4.24
CA TRP A 218 3.54 14.38 5.64
C TRP A 218 2.64 15.63 5.77
N GLN A 219 2.93 16.70 5.03
CA GLN A 219 2.12 17.91 5.04
C GLN A 219 0.67 17.65 4.62
N GLN A 220 0.47 16.76 3.65
CA GLN A 220 -0.87 16.35 3.18
C GLN A 220 -1.58 15.43 4.16
N ALA A 221 -0.85 14.53 4.83
CA ALA A 221 -1.42 13.54 5.73
C ALA A 221 -1.77 14.09 7.12
N THR A 222 -1.12 15.18 7.54
CA THR A 222 -1.18 15.61 8.94
C THR A 222 -1.91 16.93 9.09
N GLU A 223 -3.09 16.90 9.72
CA GLU A 223 -3.85 18.07 10.18
C GLU A 223 -3.23 18.70 11.45
N VAL A 224 -1.90 18.69 11.58
CA VAL A 224 -1.25 19.28 12.77
C VAL A 224 -1.29 20.80 12.63
N PRO A 225 -1.91 21.53 13.57
CA PRO A 225 -1.71 22.97 13.65
C PRO A 225 -0.21 23.25 13.88
N ASN A 226 0.30 24.35 13.34
CA ASN A 226 1.72 24.73 13.44
C ASN A 226 2.69 23.72 12.80
N GLN A 227 2.41 23.29 11.56
CA GLN A 227 3.29 22.40 10.79
C GLN A 227 4.76 22.88 10.78
N LYS A 228 4.97 24.20 10.73
CA LYS A 228 6.30 24.82 10.83
C LYS A 228 7.03 24.45 12.13
N GLU A 229 6.39 24.59 13.29
CA GLU A 229 6.99 24.28 14.60
C GLU A 229 7.24 22.78 14.76
N ALA A 230 6.31 21.96 14.29
CA ALA A 230 6.47 20.49 14.30
C ALA A 230 7.69 20.07 13.46
N LEU A 231 7.84 20.63 12.25
CA LEU A 231 8.99 20.34 11.39
C LEU A 231 10.31 20.81 12.04
N ILE A 232 10.34 22.00 12.63
CA ILE A 232 11.53 22.50 13.35
C ILE A 232 11.95 21.54 14.46
N LYS A 233 11.00 21.09 15.28
CA LYS A 233 11.27 20.14 16.36
C LYS A 233 11.86 18.84 15.83
N ILE A 234 11.24 18.26 14.79
CA ILE A 234 11.71 17.02 14.19
C ILE A 234 13.11 17.17 13.59
N LEU A 235 13.39 18.29 12.92
CA LEU A 235 14.71 18.57 12.37
C LEU A 235 15.79 18.67 13.46
N LYS A 236 15.46 19.28 14.61
CA LYS A 236 16.35 19.31 15.79
C LYS A 236 16.58 17.90 16.35
N ASP A 237 15.52 17.10 16.48
CA ASP A 237 15.59 15.72 17.01
C ASP A 237 16.50 14.81 16.15
N ILE A 238 16.51 14.98 14.82
CA ILE A 238 17.41 14.23 13.92
C ILE A 238 18.82 14.82 13.78
N GLY A 239 19.13 15.90 14.51
CA GLY A 239 20.42 16.59 14.53
C GLY A 239 20.68 17.53 13.34
N ARG A 240 19.62 18.01 12.67
CA ARG A 240 19.69 18.98 11.55
C ARG A 240 19.31 20.39 11.99
N ASN A 241 20.07 20.90 12.95
CA ASN A 241 19.90 22.27 13.48
C ASN A 241 20.09 23.35 12.40
N ASP A 242 20.92 23.06 11.39
CA ASP A 242 21.12 23.92 10.21
C ASP A 242 19.81 24.13 9.44
N LEU A 243 19.08 23.06 9.17
CA LEU A 243 17.81 23.12 8.45
C LEU A 243 16.69 23.67 9.31
N ALA A 244 16.70 23.39 10.62
CA ALA A 244 15.75 23.97 11.55
C ALA A 244 15.84 25.51 11.56
N GLY A 245 17.05 26.07 11.57
CA GLY A 245 17.27 27.52 11.45
C GLY A 245 16.82 28.10 10.11
N GLU A 246 17.01 27.36 9.01
CA GLU A 246 16.47 27.76 7.69
C GLU A 246 14.93 27.79 7.69
N VAL A 247 14.27 26.84 8.35
CA VAL A 247 12.80 26.85 8.50
C VAL A 247 12.35 28.01 9.37
N GLU A 248 13.00 28.24 10.52
CA GLU A 248 12.65 29.33 11.45
C GLU A 248 12.68 30.70 10.74
N THR A 249 13.76 30.97 10.01
CA THR A 249 14.00 32.23 9.30
C THR A 249 13.27 32.37 7.96
N TYR A 250 12.64 31.30 7.47
CA TYR A 250 11.95 31.34 6.19
C TYR A 250 10.72 32.25 6.23
N THR A 251 10.71 33.24 5.33
CA THR A 251 9.58 34.11 5.00
C THR A 251 9.14 33.80 3.57
N PRO A 252 7.87 33.45 3.33
CA PRO A 252 7.34 33.30 1.97
C PRO A 252 7.55 34.61 1.21
N SER A 253 8.06 34.52 -0.02
CA SER A 253 8.26 35.66 -0.91
C SER A 253 6.98 36.07 -1.63
#